data_AF-A0A953ZUR3-F1
#
_entry.id   AF-A0A953ZUR3-F1
#
_cell.length_a   1.000
_cell.length_b   1.000
_cell.length_c   1.000
_cell.angle_alpha   90.00
_cell.angle_beta   90.00
_cell.angle_gamma   90.00
#
_symmetry.space_group_name_H-M   'P 1'
#
loop_
_entity.id
_entity.type
_entity.pdbx_description
1 polymer ?
#
loop_
_entity_poly.entity_id
_entity_poly.type
_entity_poly.pdbx_seq_one_letter_code
_entity_poly.pdbx_strand_id
1 'polypeptide(L)'
;MRHAPLTLLLAILPACRALPTEAVPLAGMEEPLTLVAEPDDETARRSLAPGSFSGLYVKAAWVEPPEEPSQPPDALQVTRVVENSPGAAAGIREGDLLLGCRVGDSTTDIELRWPSAWHALETEQAPGTVLHLRL
;
A
#
# COMPACT_ATOMS: atom_id res chain seq x y z
N MET A 1 -52.02 21.23 47.16
CA MET A 1 -51.82 22.49 46.40
C MET A 1 -50.30 22.64 46.26
N ARG A 2 -49.61 22.55 45.13
CA ARG A 2 -49.88 22.75 43.70
C ARG A 2 -48.87 21.81 42.98
N HIS A 3 -49.23 21.00 41.98
CA HIS A 3 -49.12 21.30 40.53
C HIS A 3 -47.99 22.31 40.22
N ALA A 4 -47.06 22.16 39.27
CA ALA A 4 -46.79 21.23 38.19
C ALA A 4 -45.42 21.69 37.60
N PRO A 5 -45.06 21.50 36.33
CA PRO A 5 -44.01 20.56 35.93
C PRO A 5 -42.93 21.23 35.05
N LEU A 6 -42.14 20.37 34.41
CA LEU A 6 -41.79 20.51 32.99
C LEU A 6 -40.63 21.45 32.63
N THR A 7 -39.69 20.84 31.91
CA THR A 7 -38.97 21.42 30.77
C THR A 7 -38.08 22.62 31.05
N LEU A 8 -36.77 22.35 31.10
CA LEU A 8 -35.87 23.05 30.18
C LEU A 8 -34.75 22.11 29.74
N LEU A 9 -35.13 21.09 28.96
CA LEU A 9 -34.18 20.39 28.09
C LEU A 9 -33.87 21.38 26.96
N LEU A 10 -32.88 22.25 27.18
CA LEU A 10 -32.46 23.24 26.20
C LEU A 10 -31.79 22.47 25.05
N ALA A 11 -32.56 22.32 23.96
CA ALA A 11 -32.16 21.66 22.74
C ALA A 11 -30.87 22.31 22.18
N ILE A 12 -29.78 21.55 22.17
CA ILE A 12 -28.61 21.84 21.36
C ILE A 12 -28.98 21.40 19.93
N LEU A 13 -29.70 22.26 19.22
CA LEU A 13 -29.88 22.11 17.78
C LEU A 13 -28.51 22.37 17.13
N PRO A 14 -27.91 21.42 16.40
CA PRO A 14 -26.83 21.77 15.50
C PRO A 14 -27.43 22.72 14.48
N ALA A 15 -26.90 23.94 14.41
CA ALA A 15 -27.23 24.84 13.33
C ALA A 15 -26.77 24.20 12.02
N CYS A 16 -27.67 23.46 11.36
CA CYS A 16 -27.55 23.13 9.95
C CYS A 16 -27.58 24.45 9.19
N ARG A 17 -26.41 25.07 9.02
CA ARG A 17 -26.22 26.14 8.04
C ARG A 17 -26.60 25.55 6.69
N ALA A 18 -27.54 26.19 6.00
CA ALA A 18 -27.87 25.84 4.62
C ALA A 18 -26.58 25.77 3.81
N LEU A 19 -26.39 24.68 3.07
CA LEU A 19 -25.25 24.55 2.17
C LEU A 19 -25.36 25.67 1.11
N PRO A 20 -24.26 26.36 0.79
CA PRO A 20 -24.28 27.34 -0.28
C PRO A 20 -24.74 26.67 -1.58
N THR A 21 -25.83 27.17 -2.16
CA THR A 21 -26.39 26.71 -3.44
C THR A 21 -25.69 27.30 -4.65
N GLU A 22 -24.85 28.31 -4.43
CA GLU A 22 -24.05 28.96 -5.46
C GLU A 22 -22.60 28.47 -5.35
N ALA A 23 -22.03 28.03 -6.47
CA ALA A 23 -20.63 27.62 -6.51
C ALA A 23 -19.75 28.83 -6.20
N VAL A 24 -18.75 28.64 -5.34
CA VAL A 24 -17.74 29.69 -5.10
C VAL A 24 -17.02 29.97 -6.42
N PRO A 25 -16.89 31.24 -6.85
CA PRO A 25 -16.15 31.58 -8.06
C PRO A 25 -14.72 31.04 -7.99
N LEU A 26 -14.27 30.32 -9.02
CA LEU A 26 -12.89 29.81 -9.12
C LEU A 26 -11.86 30.91 -9.41
N ALA A 27 -12.30 32.16 -9.57
CA ALA A 27 -11.43 33.30 -9.79
C ALA A 27 -10.47 33.46 -8.60
N GLY A 28 -9.15 33.39 -8.86
CA GLY A 28 -8.12 33.42 -7.83
C GLY A 28 -7.75 32.05 -7.23
N MET A 29 -8.34 30.96 -7.71
CA MET A 29 -7.90 29.58 -7.47
C MET A 29 -7.00 29.04 -8.60
N GLU A 30 -6.56 29.90 -9.51
CA GLU A 30 -5.56 29.55 -10.52
C GLU A 30 -4.23 29.30 -9.82
N GLU A 31 -3.63 28.14 -10.12
CA GLU A 31 -2.34 27.78 -9.57
C GLU A 31 -1.27 28.76 -10.08
N PRO A 32 -0.45 29.36 -9.19
CA PRO A 32 0.62 30.25 -9.59
C PRO A 32 1.49 29.62 -10.68
N LEU A 33 1.79 30.37 -11.75
CA LEU A 33 2.54 29.86 -12.91
C LEU A 33 3.89 29.21 -12.55
N THR A 34 4.48 29.61 -11.42
CA THR A 34 5.72 29.03 -10.88
C THR A 34 5.57 27.59 -10.38
N LEU A 35 4.37 27.19 -9.94
CA LEU A 35 4.07 25.81 -9.51
C LEU A 35 3.75 24.88 -10.68
N VAL A 36 3.55 25.44 -11.89
CA VAL A 36 3.38 24.68 -13.13
C VAL A 36 4.73 24.26 -13.72
N ALA A 37 5.84 24.88 -13.28
CA ALA A 37 7.17 24.50 -13.72
C ALA A 37 7.53 23.09 -13.21
N GLU A 38 8.17 22.31 -14.08
CA GLU A 38 8.71 21.01 -13.70
C GLU A 38 9.80 21.21 -12.63
N PRO A 39 9.86 20.37 -11.58
CA PRO A 39 10.88 20.53 -10.55
C PRO A 39 12.30 20.39 -11.14
N ASP A 40 13.23 21.20 -10.65
CA ASP A 40 14.63 21.25 -11.13
C ASP A 40 15.36 19.88 -11.07
N ASP A 41 14.89 18.97 -10.21
CA ASP A 41 15.48 17.64 -9.99
C ASP A 41 14.82 16.52 -10.80
N GLU A 42 13.82 16.81 -11.64
CA GLU A 42 13.05 15.79 -12.35
C GLU A 42 13.93 14.91 -13.24
N THR A 43 14.92 15.50 -13.92
CA THR A 43 15.86 14.74 -14.75
C THR A 43 16.64 13.73 -13.91
N ALA A 44 17.06 14.12 -12.70
CA ALA A 44 17.75 13.22 -11.78
C ALA A 44 16.81 12.12 -11.27
N ARG A 45 15.56 12.45 -10.92
CA ARG A 45 14.56 11.46 -10.49
C ARG A 45 14.24 10.42 -11.57
N ARG A 46 14.11 10.84 -12.83
CA ARG A 46 13.89 9.92 -13.97
C ARG A 46 15.08 9.01 -14.27
N SER A 47 16.28 9.37 -13.82
CA SER A 47 17.50 8.58 -14.03
C SER A 47 17.77 7.52 -12.95
N LEU A 48 16.94 7.47 -11.90
CA LEU A 48 17.06 6.46 -10.86
C LEU A 48 16.80 5.07 -11.43
N ALA A 49 17.47 4.07 -10.84
CA ALA A 49 17.18 2.68 -11.13
C ALA A 49 15.70 2.36 -10.82
N PRO A 50 15.10 1.38 -11.52
CA PRO A 50 13.77 0.92 -11.20
C PRO A 50 13.69 0.43 -9.75
N GLY A 51 12.46 0.40 -9.26
CA GLY A 51 12.15 -0.07 -7.93
C GLY A 51 10.64 -0.05 -7.75
N SER A 52 10.10 -1.14 -7.25
CA SER A 52 8.70 -1.33 -6.94
C SER A 52 8.54 -1.62 -5.45
N PHE A 53 7.33 -1.38 -4.95
CA PHE A 53 7.00 -1.59 -3.55
C PHE A 53 5.74 -2.44 -3.46
N SER A 54 5.88 -3.64 -2.94
CA SER A 54 4.74 -4.56 -2.73
C SER A 54 4.00 -4.29 -1.42
N GLY A 55 4.70 -3.74 -0.42
CA GLY A 55 4.22 -3.62 0.96
C GLY A 55 4.23 -4.93 1.77
N LEU A 56 4.95 -5.95 1.31
CA LEU A 56 5.13 -7.20 2.03
C LEU A 56 6.49 -7.22 2.74
N TYR A 57 6.48 -7.51 4.03
CA TYR A 57 7.67 -7.94 4.75
C TYR A 57 7.69 -9.46 4.81
N VAL A 58 8.84 -10.06 4.48
CA VAL A 58 8.99 -11.51 4.38
C VAL A 58 10.20 -12.01 5.16
N LYS A 59 10.14 -13.25 5.61
CA LYS A 59 11.28 -13.99 6.17
C LYS A 59 11.36 -15.38 5.56
N ALA A 60 12.55 -15.98 5.61
CA ALA A 60 12.72 -17.39 5.27
C ALA A 60 11.87 -18.27 6.21
N ALA A 61 11.22 -19.28 5.63
CA ALA A 61 10.40 -20.23 6.36
C ALA A 61 10.73 -21.67 5.94
N TRP A 62 10.83 -22.54 6.95
CA TRP A 62 10.95 -23.97 6.78
C TRP A 62 9.73 -24.63 7.40
N VAL A 63 9.18 -25.65 6.73
CA VAL A 63 8.09 -26.47 7.25
C VAL A 63 8.60 -27.28 8.45
N GLU A 64 9.82 -27.78 8.35
CA GLU A 64 10.53 -28.49 9.41
C GLU A 64 11.86 -27.80 9.70
N PRO A 65 12.37 -27.85 10.94
CA PRO A 65 13.69 -27.30 11.24
C PRO A 65 14.75 -27.90 10.31
N PRO A 66 15.63 -27.08 9.69
CA PRO A 66 16.64 -27.59 8.78
C PRO A 66 17.62 -28.49 9.53
N GLU A 67 17.97 -29.63 8.93
CA GLU A 67 18.99 -30.53 9.48
C GLU A 67 20.39 -29.92 9.39
N GLU A 68 20.62 -29.11 8.34
CA GLU A 68 21.86 -28.40 8.09
C GLU A 68 21.62 -26.89 7.89
N PRO A 69 22.49 -26.00 8.40
CA PRO A 69 22.33 -24.55 8.21
C PRO A 69 22.29 -24.08 6.75
N SER A 70 22.86 -24.86 5.83
CA SER A 70 22.88 -24.59 4.38
C SER A 70 21.60 -25.01 3.67
N GLN A 71 20.69 -25.73 4.34
CA GLN A 71 19.45 -26.18 3.73
C GLN A 71 18.57 -24.98 3.37
N PRO A 72 18.15 -24.87 2.10
CA PRO A 72 17.32 -23.77 1.68
C PRO A 72 15.94 -23.85 2.36
N PRO A 73 15.32 -22.71 2.67
CA PRO A 73 13.94 -22.66 3.11
C PRO A 73 12.99 -23.17 2.02
N ASP A 74 11.82 -23.60 2.46
CA ASP A 74 10.75 -24.11 1.62
C ASP A 74 9.96 -22.97 0.97
N ALA A 75 9.87 -21.82 1.67
CA ALA A 75 9.06 -20.68 1.27
C ALA A 75 9.54 -19.37 1.93
N LEU A 76 8.91 -18.28 1.53
CA LEU A 76 8.94 -17.02 2.26
C LEU A 76 7.65 -16.80 3.05
N GLN A 77 7.73 -16.67 4.36
CA GLN A 77 6.56 -16.31 5.16
C GLN A 77 6.39 -14.79 5.20
N VAL A 78 5.18 -14.31 4.91
CA VAL A 78 4.78 -12.92 5.11
C VAL A 78 4.68 -12.63 6.60
N THR A 79 5.49 -11.71 7.11
CA THR A 79 5.55 -11.34 8.53
C THR A 79 4.76 -10.09 8.84
N ARG A 80 4.55 -9.22 7.85
CA ARG A 80 3.78 -8.00 7.97
C ARG A 80 3.29 -7.56 6.60
N VAL A 81 2.07 -7.04 6.55
CA VAL A 81 1.50 -6.40 5.36
C VAL A 81 1.26 -4.92 5.66
N VAL A 82 1.77 -4.05 4.82
CA VAL A 82 1.54 -2.60 4.93
C VAL A 82 0.11 -2.27 4.50
N GLU A 83 -0.60 -1.49 5.30
CA GLU A 83 -1.95 -1.04 4.96
C GLU A 83 -1.97 -0.22 3.66
N ASN A 84 -3.02 -0.39 2.86
CA ASN A 84 -3.18 0.27 1.56
C ASN A 84 -2.04 -0.01 0.55
N SER A 85 -1.30 -1.10 0.73
CA SER A 85 -0.27 -1.55 -0.22
C SER A 85 -0.85 -2.44 -1.33
N PRO A 86 -0.10 -2.67 -2.43
CA PRO A 86 -0.47 -3.67 -3.44
C PRO A 86 -0.68 -5.07 -2.85
N GLY A 87 0.15 -5.50 -1.90
CA GLY A 87 0.00 -6.77 -1.22
C GLY A 87 -1.31 -6.87 -0.41
N ALA A 88 -1.68 -5.81 0.30
CA ALA A 88 -2.97 -5.73 0.99
C ALA A 88 -4.15 -5.75 0.02
N ALA A 89 -4.05 -5.01 -1.09
CA ALA A 89 -5.09 -4.97 -2.13
C ALA A 89 -5.27 -6.34 -2.83
N ALA A 90 -4.18 -7.11 -2.95
CA ALA A 90 -4.21 -8.49 -3.44
C ALA A 90 -4.78 -9.50 -2.43
N GLY A 91 -5.07 -9.07 -1.20
CA GLY A 91 -5.63 -9.90 -0.14
C GLY A 91 -4.63 -10.78 0.59
N ILE A 92 -3.33 -10.52 0.42
CA ILE A 92 -2.25 -11.23 1.12
C ILE A 92 -2.29 -10.89 2.61
N ARG A 93 -2.00 -11.88 3.45
CA ARG A 93 -2.09 -11.79 4.91
C ARG A 93 -0.78 -12.18 5.58
N GLU A 94 -0.61 -11.69 6.81
CA GLU A 94 0.45 -12.17 7.69
C GLU A 94 0.28 -13.68 7.92
N GLY A 95 1.38 -14.41 7.81
CA GLY A 95 1.41 -15.87 7.90
C GLY A 95 1.35 -16.60 6.57
N ASP A 96 0.92 -15.94 5.48
CA ASP A 96 0.93 -16.55 4.15
C ASP A 96 2.35 -16.98 3.75
N LEU A 97 2.46 -18.09 3.03
CA LEU A 97 3.72 -18.59 2.50
C LEU A 97 3.78 -18.24 1.02
N LEU A 98 4.84 -17.58 0.56
CA LEU A 98 5.10 -17.32 -0.84
C LEU A 98 6.02 -18.42 -1.35
N LEU A 99 5.55 -19.20 -2.32
CA LEU A 99 6.27 -20.33 -2.89
C LEU A 99 6.96 -19.95 -4.20
N GLY A 100 6.37 -19.00 -4.94
CA GLY A 100 6.89 -18.56 -6.23
C GLY A 100 6.22 -17.30 -6.74
N CYS A 101 6.80 -16.72 -7.78
CA CYS A 101 6.31 -15.52 -8.41
C CYS A 101 6.56 -15.55 -9.92
N ARG A 102 5.59 -15.06 -10.68
CA ARG A 102 5.71 -14.81 -12.11
C ARG A 102 5.49 -13.33 -12.40
N VAL A 103 6.40 -12.75 -13.19
CA VAL A 103 6.43 -11.32 -13.48
C VAL A 103 5.67 -11.04 -14.79
N GLY A 104 4.63 -10.23 -14.73
CA GLY A 104 3.76 -9.91 -15.88
C GLY A 104 3.28 -11.16 -16.61
N ASP A 105 3.36 -11.12 -17.94
CA ASP A 105 2.97 -12.23 -18.82
C ASP A 105 4.10 -13.26 -19.04
N SER A 106 5.18 -13.20 -18.26
CA SER A 106 6.24 -14.22 -18.31
C SER A 106 5.66 -15.61 -18.10
N THR A 107 6.24 -16.63 -18.73
CA THR A 107 5.88 -18.04 -18.49
C THR A 107 6.77 -18.69 -17.42
N THR A 108 7.84 -18.00 -17.00
CA THR A 108 8.80 -18.51 -16.03
C THR A 108 8.33 -18.22 -14.60
N ASP A 109 8.19 -19.27 -13.79
CA ASP A 109 7.97 -19.15 -12.35
C ASP A 109 9.31 -19.04 -11.63
N ILE A 110 9.45 -18.02 -10.78
CA ILE A 110 10.64 -17.77 -9.96
C ILE A 110 10.35 -18.34 -8.58
N GLU A 111 11.12 -19.32 -8.13
CA GLU A 111 10.98 -19.85 -6.77
C GLU A 111 11.39 -18.81 -5.72
N LEU A 112 10.56 -18.66 -4.69
CA LEU A 112 10.77 -17.70 -3.61
C LEU A 112 11.20 -18.43 -2.35
N ARG A 113 12.52 -18.57 -2.18
CA ARG A 113 13.12 -19.20 -0.99
C ARG A 113 13.74 -18.19 -0.06
N TRP A 114 14.52 -17.25 -0.60
CA TRP A 114 15.30 -16.31 0.21
C TRP A 114 14.74 -14.89 0.15
N PRO A 115 14.78 -14.11 1.26
CA PRO A 115 14.33 -12.72 1.25
C PRO A 115 15.07 -11.85 0.22
N SER A 116 16.32 -12.21 -0.11
CA SER A 116 17.07 -11.57 -1.20
C SER A 116 16.44 -11.76 -2.58
N ALA A 117 15.79 -12.89 -2.85
CA ALA A 117 15.06 -13.11 -4.10
C ALA A 117 13.82 -12.21 -4.19
N TRP A 118 13.12 -12.02 -3.06
CA TRP A 118 12.03 -11.05 -2.99
C TRP A 118 12.51 -9.62 -3.17
N HIS A 119 13.60 -9.25 -2.49
CA HIS A 119 14.19 -7.92 -2.63
C HIS A 119 14.63 -7.64 -4.07
N ALA A 120 15.26 -8.62 -4.73
CA ALA A 120 15.66 -8.52 -6.13
C ALA A 120 14.45 -8.23 -7.03
N LEU A 121 13.34 -8.94 -6.85
CA LEU A 121 12.09 -8.65 -7.57
C LEU A 121 11.65 -7.20 -7.35
N GLU A 122 11.62 -6.73 -6.10
CA GLU A 122 11.21 -5.35 -5.83
C GLU A 122 12.14 -4.33 -6.50
N THR A 123 13.46 -4.53 -6.47
CA THR A 123 14.43 -3.58 -7.03
C THR A 123 14.57 -3.64 -8.55
N GLU A 124 14.27 -4.78 -9.17
CA GLU A 124 14.45 -4.95 -10.63
C GLU A 124 13.19 -4.58 -11.41
N GLN A 125 12.02 -4.61 -10.77
CA GLN A 125 10.77 -4.31 -11.44
C GLN A 125 10.42 -2.81 -11.41
N ALA A 126 9.95 -2.31 -12.55
CA ALA A 126 9.36 -0.99 -12.63
C ALA A 126 8.05 -0.91 -11.81
N PRO A 127 7.69 0.28 -11.28
CA PRO A 127 6.37 0.51 -10.70
C PRO A 127 5.25 0.14 -11.67
N GLY A 128 4.20 -0.50 -11.16
CA GLY A 128 3.05 -0.94 -11.95
C GLY A 128 3.20 -2.31 -12.63
N THR A 129 4.37 -2.94 -12.55
CA THR A 129 4.55 -4.33 -12.97
C THR A 129 3.67 -5.27 -12.14
N VAL A 130 2.90 -6.13 -12.80
CA VAL A 130 2.04 -7.12 -12.14
C VAL A 130 2.88 -8.32 -11.70
N LEU A 131 2.77 -8.70 -10.43
CA LEU A 131 3.37 -9.92 -9.90
C LEU A 131 2.26 -10.95 -9.62
N HIS A 132 2.38 -12.13 -10.21
CA HIS A 132 1.49 -13.26 -9.94
C HIS A 132 2.15 -14.16 -8.90
N LEU A 133 1.66 -14.10 -7.66
CA LEU A 133 2.20 -14.89 -6.56
C LEU A 133 1.53 -16.24 -6.46
N ARG A 134 2.33 -17.26 -6.17
CA ARG A 134 1.86 -18.59 -5.77
C ARG A 134 2.07 -18.73 -4.27
N LEU A 135 0.96 -18.92 -3.56
CA LEU A 135 0.91 -19.13 -2.12
C LEU A 135 0.90 -20.62 -1.76
#